data_AF-A0A396H2K1-F1
#
_entry.id   AF-A0A396H2K1-F1
#
_cell.length_a   1.000
_cell.length_b   1.000
_cell.length_c   1.000
_cell.angle_alpha   90.00
_cell.angle_beta   90.00
_cell.angle_gamma   90.00
#
_symmetry.space_group_name_H-M   'P 1'
#
loop_
_entity.id
_entity.type
_entity.pdbx_description
1 polymer ?
#
loop_
_entity_poly.entity_id
_entity_poly.type
_entity_poly.pdbx_seq_one_letter_code
_entity_poly.pdbx_strand_id
1 'polypeptide(L)'
;MSDVKEEKKTPQDIVEKDDNGDTSYINGQYNMPNCIETLRDLKARRLLDGKEFSFALELIKDGKNRVIVDSLKYCMDDLATWILFNFKKDLKNFF
;
A
#
# COMPACT_ATOMS: atom_id res chain seq x y z
N MET A 1 16.17 -48.56 6.03
CA MET A 1 15.60 -47.76 4.93
C MET A 1 14.33 -47.11 5.46
N SER A 2 14.28 -45.79 5.41
CA SER A 2 13.22 -44.96 5.98
C SER A 2 12.13 -44.77 4.95
N ASP A 3 10.87 -45.02 5.30
CA ASP A 3 9.71 -44.54 4.52
C ASP A 3 8.86 -43.65 5.42
N VAL A 4 9.26 -42.37 5.46
CA VAL A 4 8.48 -41.29 6.05
C VAL A 4 7.34 -40.98 5.09
N LYS A 5 6.11 -41.21 5.52
CA LYS A 5 4.91 -40.75 4.80
C LYS A 5 4.94 -39.22 4.73
N GLU A 6 4.92 -38.75 3.49
CA GLU A 6 4.84 -37.36 3.06
C GLU A 6 3.60 -36.68 3.68
N GLU A 7 3.85 -35.82 4.67
CA GLU A 7 2.85 -34.94 5.24
C GLU A 7 2.58 -33.81 4.23
N LYS A 8 1.41 -33.86 3.57
CA LYS A 8 0.95 -32.78 2.69
C LYS A 8 0.80 -31.50 3.50
N LYS A 9 1.82 -30.64 3.44
CA LYS A 9 1.81 -29.30 4.03
C LYS A 9 0.88 -28.39 3.22
N THR A 10 -0.28 -28.08 3.78
CA THR A 10 -1.25 -27.12 3.26
C THR A 10 -0.57 -25.73 3.15
N PRO A 11 -0.93 -24.85 2.19
CA PRO A 11 -0.25 -23.55 1.96
C PRO A 11 -0.32 -22.51 3.10
N GLN A 12 -0.68 -22.90 4.32
CA GLN A 12 -0.91 -22.00 5.45
C GLN A 12 0.34 -21.71 6.31
N ASP A 13 1.48 -22.35 6.03
CA ASP A 13 2.58 -22.43 6.98
C ASP A 13 3.89 -21.72 6.56
N ILE A 14 3.78 -20.59 5.84
CA ILE A 14 4.91 -19.68 5.69
C ILE A 14 4.43 -18.26 5.99
N VAL A 15 4.10 -18.02 7.26
CA VAL A 15 3.88 -16.68 7.80
C VAL A 15 5.24 -16.18 8.29
N GLU A 16 5.98 -15.47 7.44
CA GLU A 16 7.11 -14.66 7.88
C GLU A 16 6.57 -13.48 8.68
N LYS A 17 6.81 -13.50 9.99
CA LYS A 17 6.56 -12.36 10.88
C LYS A 17 7.68 -11.36 10.64
N ASP A 18 7.31 -10.10 10.39
CA ASP A 18 8.28 -9.02 10.54
C ASP A 18 8.50 -8.71 12.03
N ASP A 19 9.56 -7.97 12.33
CA ASP A 19 10.00 -7.63 13.70
C ASP A 19 8.95 -6.81 14.51
N ASN A 20 7.82 -6.43 13.89
CA ASN A 20 6.72 -5.71 14.53
C ASN A 20 5.51 -6.59 14.84
N GLY A 21 5.57 -7.89 14.54
CA GLY A 21 4.55 -8.86 14.95
C GLY A 21 3.22 -8.77 14.18
N ASP A 22 3.15 -8.02 13.08
CA ASP A 22 1.94 -7.91 12.27
C ASP A 22 1.85 -9.08 11.29
N THR A 23 1.20 -10.16 11.72
CA THR A 23 0.79 -11.24 10.83
C THR A 23 -0.35 -10.77 9.93
N SER A 24 -0.07 -10.38 8.68
CA SER A 24 -1.10 -10.46 7.65
C SER A 24 -0.51 -10.46 6.24
N TYR A 25 -1.25 -11.11 5.33
CA TYR A 25 -1.17 -11.13 3.87
C TYR A 25 -0.84 -9.78 3.17
N ILE A 26 -0.81 -8.68 3.93
CA ILE A 26 -0.66 -7.30 3.48
C ILE A 26 0.77 -6.99 2.99
N ASN A 27 1.80 -7.64 3.52
CA ASN A 27 3.19 -7.32 3.17
C ASN A 27 3.63 -7.83 1.77
N GLY A 28 2.94 -8.80 1.16
CA GLY A 28 3.31 -9.32 -0.16
C GLY A 28 2.73 -8.53 -1.34
N GLN A 29 1.44 -8.19 -1.28
CA GLN A 29 0.73 -7.52 -2.38
C GLN A 29 0.68 -6.00 -2.25
N TYR A 30 0.63 -5.46 -1.02
CA TYR A 30 0.46 -4.03 -0.75
C TYR A 30 1.75 -3.39 -0.21
N ASN A 31 2.89 -3.84 -0.75
CA ASN A 31 4.18 -3.38 -0.28
C ASN A 31 4.43 -1.90 -0.63
N MET A 32 5.22 -1.23 0.20
CA MET A 32 5.55 0.18 0.07
C MET A 32 6.16 0.55 -1.31
N PRO A 33 7.08 -0.25 -1.90
CA PRO A 33 7.63 0.04 -3.23
C PRO A 33 6.57 0.19 -4.33
N ASN A 34 5.60 -0.72 -4.41
CA ASN A 34 4.55 -0.68 -5.43
C ASN A 34 3.66 0.57 -5.27
N CYS A 35 3.35 0.93 -4.02
CA CYS A 35 2.61 2.16 -3.74
C CYS A 35 3.39 3.40 -4.17
N ILE A 36 4.69 3.46 -3.89
CA ILE A 36 5.56 4.58 -4.31
C ILE A 36 5.61 4.69 -5.83
N GLU A 37 5.70 3.58 -6.57
CA GLU A 37 5.66 3.57 -8.03
C GLU A 37 4.34 4.12 -8.56
N THR A 38 3.20 3.65 -8.02
CA THR A 38 1.87 4.17 -8.37
C THR A 38 1.77 5.68 -8.12
N LEU A 39 2.28 6.18 -6.99
CA LEU A 39 2.29 7.62 -6.69
C LEU A 39 3.21 8.41 -7.63
N ARG A 40 4.33 7.83 -8.07
CA ARG A 40 5.22 8.45 -9.07
C ARG A 40 4.51 8.58 -10.41
N ASP A 41 3.70 7.60 -10.80
CA ASP A 41 2.91 7.66 -12.03
C ASP A 41 1.87 8.79 -11.99
N LEU A 42 1.16 8.96 -10.87
CA LEU A 42 0.24 10.10 -10.68
C LEU A 42 0.96 11.44 -10.84
N LYS A 43 2.15 11.58 -10.25
CA LYS A 43 2.97 12.78 -10.38
C LYS A 43 3.44 13.00 -11.82
N ALA A 44 3.90 11.95 -12.51
CA ALA A 44 4.35 12.03 -13.90
C ALA A 44 3.21 12.46 -14.84
N ARG A 45 1.98 12.03 -14.54
CA ARG A 45 0.74 12.44 -15.22
C ARG A 45 0.23 13.83 -14.84
N ARG A 46 0.90 14.52 -13.89
CA ARG A 46 0.51 15.83 -13.35
C ARG A 46 -0.86 15.82 -12.65
N LEU A 47 -1.27 14.67 -12.12
CA LEU A 47 -2.48 14.54 -11.30
C LEU A 47 -2.25 14.96 -9.84
N LEU A 48 -0.98 14.99 -9.42
CA LEU A 48 -0.54 15.50 -8.12
C LEU A 48 0.60 16.49 -8.33
N ASP A 49 0.55 17.60 -7.60
CA ASP A 49 1.67 18.54 -7.49
C ASP A 49 2.74 18.05 -6.49
N GLY A 50 3.77 18.85 -6.27
CA GLY A 50 4.87 18.49 -5.37
C GLY A 50 4.43 18.28 -3.91
N LYS A 51 3.51 19.11 -3.40
CA LYS A 51 3.03 19.04 -2.02
C LYS A 51 2.07 17.88 -1.83
N GLU A 52 1.16 17.69 -2.78
CA GLU A 52 0.19 16.59 -2.80
C GLU A 52 0.91 15.23 -2.90
N PHE A 53 1.97 15.14 -3.71
CA PHE A 53 2.82 13.95 -3.77
C PHE A 53 3.55 13.68 -2.44
N SER A 54 4.15 14.70 -1.83
CA SER A 54 4.80 14.55 -0.50
C SER A 54 3.80 14.10 0.57
N PHE A 55 2.59 14.66 0.57
CA PHE A 55 1.51 14.22 1.44
C PHE A 55 1.12 12.77 1.17
N ALA A 56 0.99 12.36 -0.10
CA ALA A 56 0.65 10.99 -0.45
C ALA A 56 1.70 9.98 0.05
N LEU A 57 2.98 10.35 0.07
CA LEU A 57 4.05 9.51 0.65
C LEU A 57 3.88 9.32 2.17
N GLU A 58 3.40 10.34 2.88
CA GLU A 58 3.07 10.23 4.31
C GLU A 58 1.82 9.37 4.52
N LEU A 59 0.81 9.56 3.67
CA LEU A 59 -0.46 8.83 3.71
C LEU A 59 -0.26 7.30 3.66
N ILE A 60 0.63 6.82 2.80
CA ILE A 60 0.89 5.38 2.59
C ILE A 60 1.77 4.74 3.67
N LYS A 61 2.21 5.49 4.70
CA LYS A 61 2.81 4.89 5.90
C LYS A 61 1.79 4.05 6.67
N ASP A 62 0.51 4.41 6.62
CA ASP A 62 -0.59 3.57 7.09
C ASP A 62 -0.86 2.43 6.10
N GLY A 63 -0.83 1.19 6.61
CA GLY A 63 -1.12 -0.01 5.81
C GLY A 63 -2.51 -0.04 5.19
N LYS A 64 -3.52 0.56 5.83
CA LYS A 64 -4.88 0.64 5.26
C LYS A 64 -4.93 1.52 4.03
N ASN A 65 -4.14 2.59 4.01
CA ASN A 65 -4.04 3.47 2.85
C ASN A 65 -3.30 2.80 1.69
N ARG A 66 -2.33 1.92 1.98
CA ARG A 66 -1.68 1.10 0.93
C ARG A 66 -2.68 0.19 0.21
N VAL A 67 -3.64 -0.39 0.93
CA VAL A 67 -4.73 -1.19 0.32
C VAL A 67 -5.56 -0.36 -0.66
N ILE A 68 -5.90 0.89 -0.30
CA ILE A 68 -6.66 1.79 -1.18
C ILE A 68 -5.86 2.16 -2.43
N VAL A 69 -4.57 2.52 -2.27
CA VAL A 69 -3.68 2.85 -3.38
C VAL A 69 -3.60 1.69 -4.37
N ASP A 70 -3.37 0.47 -3.88
CA ASP A 70 -3.29 -0.70 -4.76
C ASP A 70 -4.63 -1.03 -5.43
N SER A 71 -5.75 -0.89 -4.70
CA SER A 71 -7.11 -1.14 -5.23
C SER A 71 -7.48 -0.17 -6.35
N LEU A 72 -6.94 1.04 -6.34
CA LEU A 72 -7.25 2.10 -7.31
C LEU A 72 -6.11 2.38 -8.30
N LYS A 73 -5.02 1.59 -8.32
CA LYS A 73 -3.85 1.86 -9.17
C LYS A 73 -4.13 1.88 -10.68
N TYR A 74 -5.22 1.25 -11.12
CA TYR A 74 -5.66 1.29 -12.51
C TYR A 74 -6.74 2.35 -12.78
N CYS A 75 -7.26 2.99 -11.74
CA CYS A 75 -8.24 4.08 -11.78
C CYS A 75 -7.58 5.38 -11.28
N MET A 76 -6.56 5.85 -12.02
CA MET A 76 -5.67 6.93 -11.56
C MET A 76 -6.39 8.24 -11.21
N ASP A 77 -7.47 8.59 -11.90
CA ASP A 77 -8.24 9.80 -11.60
C ASP A 77 -9.01 9.68 -10.27
N ASP A 78 -9.56 8.49 -9.99
CA ASP A 78 -10.23 8.20 -8.71
C ASP A 78 -9.22 8.18 -7.56
N LEU A 79 -8.05 7.58 -7.78
CA LEU A 79 -6.96 7.58 -6.81
C LEU A 79 -6.46 9.00 -6.52
N ALA A 80 -6.24 9.82 -7.56
CA ALA A 80 -5.86 11.22 -7.40
C ALA A 80 -6.94 11.98 -6.62
N THR A 81 -8.22 11.80 -6.98
CA THR A 81 -9.35 12.44 -6.29
C THR A 81 -9.37 12.10 -4.80
N TRP A 82 -9.15 10.83 -4.45
CA TRP A 82 -9.09 10.39 -3.05
C TRP A 82 -7.89 11.00 -2.30
N ILE A 83 -6.70 11.05 -2.91
CA ILE A 83 -5.52 11.70 -2.31
C ILE A 83 -5.79 13.19 -2.08
N LEU A 84 -6.30 13.89 -3.08
CA LEU A 84 -6.60 15.33 -3.02
C LEU A 84 -7.68 15.66 -1.98
N PHE A 85 -8.67 14.79 -1.81
CA PHE A 85 -9.66 14.91 -0.75
C PHE A 85 -9.01 14.87 0.64
N ASN A 86 -8.13 13.89 0.86
CA ASN A 86 -7.42 13.76 2.14
C ASN A 86 -6.44 14.91 2.38
N PHE A 87 -5.73 15.37 1.35
CA PHE A 87 -4.85 16.53 1.45
C PHE A 87 -5.60 17.80 1.84
N LYS A 88 -6.75 18.07 1.20
CA LYS A 88 -7.61 19.22 1.54
C LYS A 88 -8.20 19.10 2.95
N LYS A 89 -8.55 17.89 3.38
CA LYS A 89 -9.04 17.63 4.74
C LYS A 89 -7.93 17.91 5.77
N ASP A 90 -6.71 17.45 5.50
CA ASP A 90 -5.56 17.65 6.37
C ASP A 90 -5.26 19.14 6.54
N LEU A 91 -5.17 19.90 5.43
CA LEU A 91 -4.98 21.34 5.47
C LEU A 91 -6.05 22.07 6.30
N LYS A 92 -7.31 21.67 6.19
CA LYS A 92 -8.41 22.25 7.00
C LYS A 92 -8.30 21.97 8.49
N ASN A 93 -7.55 20.95 8.90
CA ASN A 93 -7.34 20.67 10.33
C ASN A 93 -6.20 21.53 10.91
N PHE A 94 -5.42 22.22 10.08
CA PHE A 94 -4.31 23.08 10.49
C PHE A 94 -4.65 24.59 10.54
N PHE A 95 -5.79 25.01 9.98
CA PHE A 95 -6.27 26.40 9.95
C PHE A 95 -7.67 26.51 10.56
#